data_AF-A0A517XTY9-F1
#
_entry.id   AF-A0A517XTY9-F1
#
_cell.length_a   1.000
_cell.length_b   1.000
_cell.length_c   1.000
_cell.angle_alpha   90.00
_cell.angle_beta   90.00
_cell.angle_gamma   90.00
#
_symmetry.space_group_name_H-M   'P 1'
#
loop_
_entity.id
_entity.type
_entity.pdbx_description
1 polymer ?
#
loop_
_entity_poly.entity_id
_entity_poly.type
_entity_poly.pdbx_seq_one_letter_code
_entity_poly.pdbx_strand_id
1 'polypeptide(L)'
;MPRKPAKPAAEADYPDLLARVSAVLEQGRRSAARTVNAVLAASYWQVGRHVVEREQGGRRKAGYGEELLKRLTADLVARFGRGFSRRNLEQMRAFYLGWQFGQTPSGKSQVRVRCELPESPPAGKAQTVSAELAPGTSPVPAVPLDPAATLLDAFPLPWSHYVRLMAVRDDFARWFYEDEAIKGGWSVRQLDRQVSTLLFERTGAAKNKAAVLARGRAGDPADVVTPAEAIRDPYVLEFLDLKDEYAESDL
;
A
#
# COMPACT_ATOMS: atom_id res chain seq x y z
N MET A 1 -33.92 43.56 -39.78
CA MET A 1 -33.59 42.66 -38.66
C MET A 1 -32.21 42.07 -38.90
N PRO A 2 -31.14 42.49 -38.20
CA PRO A 2 -29.85 41.82 -38.35
C PRO A 2 -29.93 40.42 -37.75
N ARG A 3 -29.55 39.40 -38.52
CA ARG A 3 -29.42 38.01 -38.04
C ARG A 3 -28.31 37.97 -36.98
N LYS A 4 -28.65 37.52 -35.77
CA LYS A 4 -27.68 37.19 -34.72
C LYS A 4 -26.66 36.19 -35.31
N PRO A 5 -25.35 36.47 -35.28
CA PRO A 5 -24.37 35.54 -35.83
C PRO A 5 -24.42 34.23 -35.04
N ALA A 6 -24.44 33.11 -35.76
CA ALA A 6 -24.38 31.78 -35.17
C ALA A 6 -23.03 31.59 -34.49
N LYS A 7 -23.06 31.08 -33.25
CA LYS A 7 -21.88 30.78 -32.44
C LYS A 7 -20.95 29.83 -33.21
N PRO A 8 -19.64 30.11 -33.36
CA PRO A 8 -18.76 29.30 -34.19
C PRO A 8 -18.67 27.87 -33.66
N ALA A 9 -18.69 26.87 -34.56
CA ALA A 9 -18.73 25.45 -34.23
C ALA A 9 -17.60 24.97 -33.30
N ALA A 10 -16.48 25.70 -33.25
CA ALA A 10 -15.36 25.45 -32.34
C ALA A 10 -15.72 25.61 -30.84
N GLU A 11 -16.69 26.46 -30.49
CA GLU A 11 -17.15 26.61 -29.10
C GLU A 11 -18.11 25.49 -28.65
N ALA A 12 -18.62 24.68 -29.58
CA ALA A 12 -19.52 23.56 -29.30
C ALA A 12 -18.78 22.26 -28.94
N ASP A 13 -17.53 22.08 -29.39
CA ASP A 13 -16.68 20.90 -29.11
C ASP A 13 -15.76 21.11 -27.87
N TYR A 14 -15.68 22.34 -27.36
CA TYR A 14 -14.88 22.62 -26.16
C TYR A 14 -15.33 21.84 -24.91
N PRO A 15 -16.64 21.71 -24.58
CA PRO A 15 -17.07 20.91 -23.44
C PRO A 15 -16.66 19.43 -23.54
N ASP A 16 -16.74 18.85 -24.74
CA ASP A 16 -16.36 17.46 -24.98
C ASP A 16 -14.84 17.28 -24.89
N LEU A 17 -14.07 18.22 -25.46
CA LEU A 17 -12.62 18.24 -25.31
C LEU A 17 -12.22 18.38 -23.83
N LEU A 18 -12.84 19.29 -23.09
CA LEU A 18 -12.60 19.50 -21.65
C LEU A 18 -12.89 18.23 -20.86
N ALA A 19 -14.01 17.55 -21.14
CA ALA A 19 -14.37 16.29 -20.49
C ALA A 19 -13.33 15.19 -20.77
N ARG A 20 -12.89 15.05 -22.03
CA ARG A 20 -11.86 14.06 -22.42
C ARG A 20 -10.52 14.33 -21.74
N VAL A 21 -10.05 15.58 -21.77
CA VAL A 21 -8.79 15.98 -21.12
C VAL A 21 -8.86 15.80 -19.60
N SER A 22 -9.97 16.21 -18.98
CA SER A 22 -10.18 16.02 -17.54
C SER A 22 -10.15 14.54 -17.16
N ALA A 23 -10.80 13.68 -17.94
CA ALA A 23 -10.80 12.23 -17.70
C ALA A 23 -9.39 11.62 -17.75
N VAL A 24 -8.55 12.04 -18.71
CA VAL A 24 -7.14 11.61 -18.80
C VAL A 24 -6.36 12.04 -17.56
N LEU A 25 -6.51 13.29 -17.12
CA LEU A 25 -5.83 13.79 -15.92
C LEU A 25 -6.30 13.08 -14.64
N GLU A 26 -7.60 12.83 -14.50
CA GLU A 26 -8.13 12.07 -13.37
C GLU A 26 -7.64 10.63 -13.35
N GLN A 27 -7.56 9.97 -14.51
CA GLN A 27 -7.01 8.63 -14.63
C GLN A 27 -5.52 8.59 -14.27
N GLY A 28 -4.75 9.58 -14.72
CA GLY A 28 -3.35 9.75 -14.36
C GLY A 28 -3.16 9.91 -12.85
N ARG A 29 -3.90 10.83 -12.23
CA ARG A 29 -3.88 11.05 -10.77
C ARG A 29 -4.27 9.80 -9.99
N ARG A 30 -5.31 9.09 -10.44
CA ARG A 30 -5.76 7.85 -9.80
C ARG A 30 -4.69 6.75 -9.87
N SER A 31 -4.00 6.63 -11.00
CA SER A 31 -2.92 5.66 -11.14
C SER A 31 -1.73 6.00 -10.25
N ALA A 32 -1.31 7.28 -10.24
CA ALA A 32 -0.25 7.75 -9.35
C ALA A 32 -0.57 7.48 -7.87
N ALA A 33 -1.77 7.84 -7.42
CA ALA A 33 -2.22 7.59 -6.06
C ALA A 33 -2.16 6.11 -5.69
N ARG A 34 -2.59 5.21 -6.58
CA ARG A 34 -2.53 3.75 -6.34
C ARG A 34 -1.10 3.24 -6.24
N THR A 35 -0.23 3.64 -7.17
CA THR A 35 1.18 3.22 -7.17
C THR A 35 1.90 3.71 -5.91
N VAL A 36 1.73 4.98 -5.54
CA VAL A 36 2.35 5.54 -4.33
C VAL A 36 1.87 4.79 -3.08
N ASN A 37 0.57 4.53 -2.97
CA ASN A 37 0.02 3.78 -1.83
C ASN A 37 0.56 2.34 -1.76
N ALA A 38 0.70 1.65 -2.89
CA ALA A 38 1.27 0.31 -2.93
C ALA A 38 2.75 0.31 -2.50
N VAL A 39 3.55 1.24 -3.04
CA VAL A 39 4.96 1.42 -2.67
C VAL A 39 5.10 1.75 -1.19
N LEU A 40 4.25 2.64 -0.67
CA LEU A 40 4.21 3.03 0.74
C LEU A 40 3.97 1.83 1.65
N ALA A 41 2.88 1.08 1.39
CA ALA A 41 2.54 -0.10 2.18
C ALA A 41 3.65 -1.17 2.13
N ALA A 42 4.18 -1.47 0.94
CA ALA A 42 5.28 -2.41 0.77
C ALA A 42 6.55 -1.98 1.53
N SER A 43 6.90 -0.68 1.45
CA SER A 43 8.06 -0.12 2.15
C SER A 43 7.90 -0.22 3.67
N TYR A 44 6.73 0.13 4.18
CA TYR A 44 6.43 0.07 5.62
C TYR A 44 6.40 -1.37 6.13
N TRP A 45 5.94 -2.34 5.33
CA TRP A 45 6.06 -3.76 5.66
C TRP A 45 7.54 -4.20 5.75
N GLN A 46 8.37 -3.78 4.79
CA GLN A 46 9.81 -4.09 4.78
C GLN A 46 10.54 -3.48 5.98
N VAL A 47 10.20 -2.24 6.36
CA VAL A 47 10.73 -1.63 7.59
C VAL A 47 10.32 -2.46 8.80
N GLY A 48 9.05 -2.87 8.89
CA GLY A 48 8.56 -3.77 9.94
C GLY A 48 9.35 -5.07 10.03
N ARG A 49 9.63 -5.70 8.88
CA ARG A 49 10.45 -6.91 8.79
C ARG A 49 11.84 -6.68 9.39
N HIS A 50 12.53 -5.63 8.96
CA HIS A 50 13.87 -5.31 9.45
C HIS A 50 13.90 -5.05 10.95
N VAL A 51 12.89 -4.39 11.51
CA VAL A 51 12.77 -4.17 12.95
C VAL A 51 12.62 -5.50 13.68
N VAL A 52 11.72 -6.38 13.22
CA VAL A 52 11.46 -7.67 13.87
C VAL A 52 12.65 -8.63 13.77
N GLU A 53 13.29 -8.74 12.61
CA GLU A 53 14.50 -9.55 12.42
C GLU A 53 15.63 -9.09 13.36
N ARG A 54 15.81 -7.77 13.52
CA ARG A 54 16.81 -7.20 14.42
C ARG A 54 16.48 -7.50 15.89
N GLU A 55 15.22 -7.40 16.30
CA GLU A 55 14.77 -7.76 17.65
C GLU A 55 15.02 -9.24 17.97
N GLN A 56 14.77 -10.14 17.02
CA GLN A 56 14.97 -11.58 17.19
C GLN A 56 16.45 -11.97 17.31
N GLY A 57 17.34 -11.28 16.58
CA GLY A 57 18.80 -11.47 16.70
C GLY A 57 19.39 -10.96 18.02
N GLY A 58 18.67 -10.07 18.72
CA GLY A 58 19.04 -9.54 20.03
C GLY A 58 18.34 -10.29 21.18
N ARG A 59 18.83 -11.49 21.53
CA ARG A 59 18.37 -12.36 22.65
C ARG A 59 17.44 -11.66 23.67
N ARG A 60 16.12 -11.84 23.51
CA ARG A 60 14.97 -11.58 24.42
C ARG A 60 15.26 -10.83 25.73
N LYS A 61 15.90 -9.66 25.70
CA LYS A 61 15.98 -8.77 26.86
C LYS A 61 14.79 -7.83 26.77
N ALA A 62 14.00 -7.76 27.84
CA ALA A 62 12.73 -7.04 27.91
C ALA A 62 12.81 -5.52 27.59
N GLY A 63 14.01 -4.94 27.37
CA GLY A 63 14.19 -3.53 26.95
C GLY A 63 14.95 -3.33 25.64
N TYR A 64 15.39 -4.38 24.95
CA TYR A 64 16.19 -4.22 23.73
C TYR A 64 15.37 -3.61 22.57
N GLY A 65 14.14 -4.08 22.37
CA GLY A 65 13.26 -3.57 21.32
C GLY A 65 12.86 -2.10 21.55
N GLU A 66 12.62 -1.70 22.80
CA GLU A 66 12.28 -0.31 23.11
C GLU A 66 13.43 0.65 22.84
N GLU A 67 14.66 0.28 23.22
CA GLU A 67 15.85 1.10 22.95
C GLU A 67 16.17 1.14 21.45
N LEU A 68 15.99 0.02 20.73
CA LEU A 68 16.12 -0.03 19.27
C LEU A 68 15.14 0.94 18.60
N LEU A 69 13.85 0.86 18.94
CA LEU A 69 12.83 1.74 18.37
C LEU A 69 13.11 3.20 18.70
N LYS A 70 13.54 3.51 19.94
CA LYS A 70 13.88 4.88 20.35
C LYS A 70 15.00 5.46 19.47
N ARG A 71 16.09 4.72 19.27
CA ARG A 71 17.22 5.15 18.42
C ARG A 71 16.78 5.29 16.97
N LEU A 72 16.08 4.28 16.45
CA LEU A 72 15.61 4.26 15.07
C LEU A 72 14.66 5.42 14.77
N THR A 73 13.75 5.76 15.69
CA THR A 73 12.90 6.96 15.57
C THR A 73 13.74 8.22 15.49
N ALA A 74 14.72 8.41 16.38
CA ALA A 74 15.55 9.62 16.37
C ALA A 74 16.30 9.79 15.03
N ASP A 75 16.94 8.71 14.56
CA ASP A 75 17.72 8.73 13.33
C ASP A 75 16.84 8.91 12.08
N LEU A 76 15.69 8.23 12.00
CA LEU A 76 14.79 8.33 10.86
C LEU A 76 14.05 9.66 10.81
N VAL A 77 13.64 10.21 11.95
CA VAL A 77 13.03 11.55 12.00
C VAL A 77 14.04 12.62 11.55
N ALA A 78 15.31 12.50 11.97
CA ALA A 78 16.35 13.41 11.53
C ALA A 78 16.63 13.32 10.01
N ARG A 79 16.45 12.14 9.41
CA ARG A 79 16.77 11.90 7.99
C ARG A 79 15.58 12.09 7.04
N PHE A 80 14.37 11.76 7.47
CA PHE A 80 13.18 11.68 6.62
C PHE A 80 11.96 12.40 7.20
N GLY A 81 12.10 13.06 8.35
CA GLY A 81 11.05 13.91 8.91
C GLY A 81 9.99 13.17 9.74
N ARG A 82 8.87 13.87 9.99
CA ARG A 82 7.86 13.53 11.01
C ARG A 82 7.13 12.19 10.77
N GLY A 83 7.16 11.68 9.54
CA GLY A 83 6.52 10.40 9.18
C GLY A 83 7.08 9.20 9.92
N PHE A 84 8.29 9.28 10.49
CA PHE A 84 8.96 8.16 11.15
C PHE A 84 8.87 8.21 12.69
N SER A 85 7.74 8.69 13.21
CA SER A 85 7.45 8.67 14.65
C SER A 85 7.53 7.26 15.25
N ARG A 86 7.76 7.17 16.57
CA ARG A 86 7.77 5.89 17.31
C ARG A 86 6.50 5.09 17.06
N ARG A 87 5.35 5.76 17.09
CA ARG A 87 4.04 5.14 16.83
C ARG A 87 3.96 4.54 15.42
N ASN A 88 4.47 5.23 14.41
CA ASN A 88 4.45 4.69 13.04
C ASN A 88 5.40 3.48 12.92
N LEU A 89 6.59 3.51 13.53
CA LEU A 89 7.48 2.34 13.54
C LEU A 89 6.86 1.14 14.27
N GLU A 90 6.13 1.37 15.36
CA GLU A 90 5.35 0.32 16.04
C GLU A 90 4.25 -0.25 15.13
N GLN A 91 3.58 0.60 14.35
CA GLN A 91 2.61 0.17 13.34
C GLN A 91 3.27 -0.63 12.21
N MET A 92 4.41 -0.20 11.67
CA MET A 92 5.18 -0.95 10.67
C MET A 92 5.57 -2.34 11.20
N ARG A 93 6.06 -2.40 12.44
CA ARG A 93 6.38 -3.65 13.14
C ARG A 93 5.16 -4.55 13.30
N ALA A 94 4.03 -4.00 13.77
CA ALA A 94 2.78 -4.74 13.91
C ALA A 94 2.24 -5.22 12.56
N PHE A 95 2.41 -4.42 11.50
CA PHE A 95 1.99 -4.75 10.15
C PHE A 95 2.74 -5.97 9.62
N TYR A 96 4.07 -6.00 9.77
CA TYR A 96 4.85 -7.18 9.41
C TYR A 96 4.38 -8.45 10.16
N LEU A 97 4.17 -8.36 11.48
CA LEU A 97 3.72 -9.49 12.29
C LEU A 97 2.31 -9.97 11.92
N GLY A 98 1.41 -9.05 11.57
CA GLY A 98 0.02 -9.35 11.20
C GLY A 98 -0.13 -9.91 9.78
N TRP A 99 0.78 -9.56 8.86
CA TRP A 99 0.74 -9.96 7.45
C TRP A 99 1.96 -10.81 7.04
N GLN A 100 2.41 -11.71 7.93
CA GLN A 100 3.52 -12.64 7.67
C GLN A 100 3.09 -13.98 7.02
N PHE A 101 1.84 -14.42 7.21
CA PHE A 101 1.38 -15.78 6.87
C PHE A 101 0.61 -15.92 5.56
N GLY A 102 0.60 -14.90 4.72
CA GLY A 102 0.02 -14.98 3.41
C GLY A 102 0.41 -13.76 2.62
N GLN A 103 0.96 -13.98 1.43
CA GLN A 103 0.42 -13.22 0.32
C GLN A 103 -1.10 -13.38 0.45
N THR A 104 -1.83 -12.28 0.68
CA THR A 104 -3.29 -12.25 0.89
C THR A 104 -3.98 -13.37 0.08
N PRO A 105 -4.99 -14.11 0.58
CA PRO A 105 -5.69 -15.12 -0.22
C PRO A 105 -6.26 -14.59 -1.56
N SER A 106 -6.31 -13.27 -1.77
CA SER A 106 -6.51 -12.62 -3.08
C SER A 106 -5.49 -13.05 -4.15
N GLY A 107 -4.31 -13.55 -3.76
CA GLY A 107 -3.24 -14.07 -4.62
C GLY A 107 -3.27 -15.59 -4.84
N LYS A 108 -4.40 -16.28 -4.57
CA LYS A 108 -4.55 -17.69 -5.03
C LYS A 108 -4.92 -17.81 -6.51
N SER A 109 -5.01 -16.71 -7.25
CA SER A 109 -5.11 -16.76 -8.70
C SER A 109 -4.21 -15.69 -9.32
N GLN A 110 -3.23 -16.19 -10.07
CA GLN A 110 -2.31 -15.47 -10.97
C GLN A 110 -0.95 -15.05 -10.38
N VAL A 111 0.07 -15.67 -10.98
CA VAL A 111 1.52 -15.45 -10.85
C VAL A 111 2.18 -15.95 -9.57
N ARG A 112 2.66 -17.20 -9.62
CA ARG A 112 3.72 -17.68 -8.74
C ARG A 112 5.01 -16.91 -9.07
N VAL A 113 5.34 -15.87 -8.31
CA VAL A 113 6.74 -15.56 -8.01
C VAL A 113 7.02 -16.10 -6.62
N ARG A 114 7.67 -17.26 -6.59
CA ARG A 114 8.24 -17.80 -5.37
C ARG A 114 9.48 -16.95 -5.07
N CYS A 115 9.41 -16.09 -4.06
CA CYS A 115 10.61 -15.50 -3.49
C CYS A 115 11.37 -16.61 -2.74
N GLU A 116 12.12 -17.43 -3.48
CA GLU A 116 13.16 -18.25 -2.89
C GLU A 116 14.38 -17.35 -2.70
N LEU A 117 14.67 -17.00 -1.45
CA LEU A 117 15.96 -16.44 -1.06
C LEU A 117 17.04 -17.50 -1.33
N PRO A 118 18.20 -17.16 -1.91
CA PRO A 118 19.27 -18.12 -2.08
C PRO A 118 19.82 -18.51 -0.70
N GLU A 119 19.65 -19.77 -0.33
CA GLU A 119 20.30 -20.34 0.84
C GLU A 119 21.82 -20.26 0.65
N SER A 120 22.53 -19.80 1.69
CA SER A 120 23.99 -19.79 1.70
C SER A 120 24.51 -21.23 1.67
N PRO A 121 25.51 -21.56 0.83
CA PRO A 121 26.00 -22.93 0.75
C PRO A 121 26.81 -23.30 2.01
N PRO A 122 26.71 -24.54 2.51
CA PRO A 122 27.60 -25.02 3.54
C PRO A 122 29.01 -25.26 2.97
N ALA A 123 30.02 -24.86 3.74
CA ALA A 123 31.42 -25.10 3.43
C ALA A 123 31.73 -26.61 3.35
N GLY A 124 32.32 -27.07 2.24
CA GLY A 124 32.70 -28.47 2.09
C GLY A 124 33.40 -28.87 0.78
N LYS A 125 34.70 -28.57 0.71
CA LYS A 125 35.80 -29.25 -0.03
C LYS A 125 35.76 -29.39 -1.57
N ALA A 126 36.91 -29.04 -2.14
CA ALA A 126 37.32 -29.00 -3.55
C ALA A 126 37.24 -30.32 -4.32
N GLN A 127 36.97 -30.23 -5.64
CA GLN A 127 37.76 -30.87 -6.70
C GLN A 127 37.44 -30.30 -8.10
N THR A 128 38.50 -30.08 -8.87
CA THR A 128 38.62 -29.43 -10.19
C THR A 128 38.50 -30.43 -11.35
N VAL A 129 37.87 -30.06 -12.47
CA VAL A 129 38.36 -30.37 -13.84
C VAL A 129 37.89 -29.26 -14.80
N SER A 130 38.85 -28.72 -15.55
CA SER A 130 38.73 -27.68 -16.57
C SER A 130 38.22 -28.21 -17.92
N ALA A 131 37.45 -27.38 -18.63
CA ALA A 131 37.36 -27.25 -20.09
C ALA A 131 36.39 -26.08 -20.40
N GLU A 132 36.51 -25.20 -21.37
CA GLU A 132 37.53 -24.68 -22.28
C GLU A 132 36.88 -23.43 -22.93
N LEU A 133 37.67 -22.43 -23.34
CA LEU A 133 37.27 -21.06 -23.74
C LEU A 133 36.44 -20.99 -25.03
N ALA A 134 35.50 -20.04 -25.17
CA ALA A 134 35.73 -18.79 -25.91
C ALA A 134 34.63 -17.70 -25.69
N PRO A 135 34.91 -16.43 -26.06
CA PRO A 135 34.38 -15.24 -25.39
C PRO A 135 33.23 -14.57 -26.16
N GLY A 136 32.25 -14.06 -25.41
CA GLY A 136 31.18 -13.22 -25.92
C GLY A 136 30.77 -12.21 -24.86
N THR A 137 31.30 -11.01 -25.00
CA THR A 137 31.06 -9.86 -24.13
C THR A 137 29.58 -9.48 -24.10
N SER A 138 28.94 -9.59 -22.94
CA SER A 138 28.23 -8.46 -22.33
C SER A 138 27.86 -8.78 -20.89
N PRO A 139 28.21 -7.90 -19.93
CA PRO A 139 27.72 -7.99 -18.57
C PRO A 139 26.26 -7.54 -18.60
N VAL A 140 25.31 -8.46 -18.47
CA VAL A 140 24.01 -8.05 -17.94
C VAL A 140 24.25 -7.84 -16.46
N PRO A 141 24.18 -6.61 -15.93
CA PRO A 141 24.24 -6.42 -14.50
C PRO A 141 23.00 -7.12 -13.93
N ALA A 142 23.23 -8.05 -13.00
CA ALA A 142 22.19 -8.50 -12.09
C ALA A 142 21.75 -7.28 -11.27
N VAL A 143 20.76 -6.55 -11.79
CA VAL A 143 20.01 -5.56 -11.01
C VAL A 143 19.24 -6.41 -9.99
N PRO A 144 19.48 -6.25 -8.67
CA PRO A 144 18.54 -6.78 -7.70
C PRO A 144 17.23 -6.03 -7.97
N LEU A 145 16.21 -6.72 -8.47
CA LEU A 145 14.86 -6.19 -8.53
C LEU A 145 14.52 -5.66 -7.14
N ASP A 146 14.18 -4.38 -7.09
CA ASP A 146 13.75 -3.71 -5.88
C ASP A 146 12.70 -4.60 -5.16
N PRO A 147 12.98 -5.10 -3.94
CA PRO A 147 12.04 -5.95 -3.22
C PRO A 147 10.68 -5.26 -3.03
N ALA A 148 10.65 -3.92 -3.01
CA ALA A 148 9.41 -3.16 -2.99
C ALA A 148 8.61 -3.32 -4.29
N ALA A 149 9.27 -3.37 -5.46
CA ALA A 149 8.62 -3.57 -6.75
C ALA A 149 7.97 -4.96 -6.86
N THR A 150 8.55 -5.99 -6.24
CA THR A 150 7.95 -7.33 -6.17
C THR A 150 6.75 -7.40 -5.22
N LEU A 151 6.62 -6.44 -4.30
CA LEU A 151 5.56 -6.39 -3.28
C LEU A 151 4.41 -5.44 -3.61
N LEU A 152 4.43 -4.76 -4.76
CA LEU A 152 3.37 -3.82 -5.14
C LEU A 152 1.99 -4.49 -5.20
N ASP A 153 1.95 -5.74 -5.66
CA ASP A 153 0.70 -6.51 -5.75
C ASP A 153 0.33 -7.20 -4.43
N ALA A 154 1.23 -7.24 -3.45
CA ALA A 154 0.99 -7.90 -2.17
C ALA A 154 0.09 -7.06 -1.24
N PHE A 155 0.04 -5.74 -1.44
CA PHE A 155 -0.67 -4.80 -0.57
C PHE A 155 -1.62 -3.91 -1.37
N PRO A 156 -2.83 -4.41 -1.73
CA PRO A 156 -3.76 -3.71 -2.62
C PRO A 156 -4.47 -2.52 -1.96
N LEU A 157 -4.39 -2.37 -0.63
CA LEU A 157 -5.03 -1.29 0.11
C LEU A 157 -4.03 -0.17 0.46
N PRO A 158 -4.49 1.09 0.56
CA PRO A 158 -3.70 2.18 1.15
C PRO A 158 -3.25 1.88 2.58
N TRP A 159 -2.12 2.46 3.00
CA TRP A 159 -1.58 2.28 4.35
C TRP A 159 -2.59 2.63 5.46
N SER A 160 -3.39 3.67 5.25
CA SER A 160 -4.46 4.08 6.16
C SER A 160 -5.46 2.96 6.47
N HIS A 161 -5.76 2.07 5.52
CA HIS A 161 -6.62 0.90 5.76
C HIS A 161 -5.93 -0.10 6.67
N TYR A 162 -4.66 -0.42 6.43
CA TYR A 162 -3.89 -1.34 7.26
C TYR A 162 -3.77 -0.84 8.70
N VAL A 163 -3.61 0.47 8.91
CA VAL A 163 -3.65 1.08 10.24
C VAL A 163 -4.98 0.80 10.96
N ARG A 164 -6.12 0.85 10.25
CA ARG A 164 -7.43 0.51 10.82
C ARG A 164 -7.58 -0.99 11.06
N LEU A 165 -7.12 -1.82 10.13
CA LEU A 165 -7.17 -3.28 10.24
C LEU A 165 -6.32 -3.80 11.42
N MET A 166 -5.16 -3.18 11.68
CA MET A 166 -4.32 -3.51 12.84
C MET A 166 -5.02 -3.26 14.19
N ALA A 167 -6.02 -2.37 14.24
CA ALA A 167 -6.80 -2.15 15.45
C ALA A 167 -7.84 -3.25 15.71
N VAL A 168 -8.19 -4.05 14.69
CA VAL A 168 -9.10 -5.19 14.82
C VAL A 168 -8.35 -6.34 15.47
N ARG A 169 -8.74 -6.72 16.69
CA ARG A 169 -8.04 -7.74 17.50
C ARG A 169 -8.23 -9.17 16.99
N ASP A 170 -9.44 -9.49 16.55
CA ASP A 170 -9.76 -10.82 16.02
C ASP A 170 -9.19 -10.97 14.61
N ASP A 171 -8.37 -12.01 14.40
CA ASP A 171 -7.67 -12.21 13.13
C ASP A 171 -8.63 -12.59 11.99
N PHE A 172 -9.72 -13.32 12.28
CA PHE A 172 -10.74 -13.67 11.28
C PHE A 172 -11.57 -12.45 10.88
N ALA A 173 -11.95 -11.62 11.86
CA ALA A 173 -12.63 -10.35 11.59
C ALA A 173 -11.73 -9.42 10.78
N ARG A 174 -10.45 -9.31 11.14
CA ARG A 174 -9.46 -8.51 10.39
C ARG A 174 -9.39 -8.96 8.93
N TRP A 175 -9.25 -10.26 8.69
CA TRP A 175 -9.24 -10.83 7.34
C TRP A 175 -10.56 -10.56 6.59
N PHE A 176 -11.70 -10.73 7.26
CA PHE A 176 -13.02 -10.46 6.67
C PHE A 176 -13.15 -9.00 6.21
N TYR A 177 -12.73 -8.06 7.06
CA TYR A 177 -12.80 -6.63 6.74
C TYR A 177 -11.84 -6.23 5.63
N GLU A 178 -10.64 -6.82 5.59
CA GLU A 178 -9.68 -6.61 4.50
C GLU A 178 -10.24 -7.10 3.15
N ASP A 179 -10.74 -8.33 3.11
CA ASP A 179 -11.30 -8.95 1.91
C ASP A 179 -12.54 -8.20 1.39
N GLU A 180 -13.44 -7.80 2.29
CA GLU A 180 -14.61 -6.99 1.90
C GLU A 180 -14.24 -5.57 1.47
N ALA A 181 -13.22 -4.95 2.07
CA ALA A 181 -12.73 -3.65 1.64
C ALA A 181 -12.13 -3.71 0.22
N ILE A 182 -11.39 -4.78 -0.11
CA ILE A 182 -10.84 -5.01 -1.45
C ILE A 182 -11.99 -5.24 -2.46
N LYS A 183 -12.93 -6.13 -2.15
CA LYS A 183 -14.05 -6.48 -3.03
C LYS A 183 -15.02 -5.33 -3.25
N GLY A 184 -15.29 -4.56 -2.19
CA GLY A 184 -16.25 -3.46 -2.19
C GLY A 184 -15.64 -2.11 -2.53
N GLY A 185 -14.32 -2.00 -2.67
CA GLY A 185 -13.62 -0.73 -2.88
C GLY A 185 -13.86 0.28 -1.75
N TRP A 186 -13.91 -0.19 -0.50
CA TRP A 186 -14.28 0.65 0.63
C TRP A 186 -13.25 1.74 0.89
N SER A 187 -13.72 2.95 1.15
CA SER A 187 -12.86 3.99 1.71
C SER A 187 -12.50 3.67 3.17
N VAL A 188 -11.49 4.35 3.70
CA VAL A 188 -11.12 4.23 5.13
C VAL A 188 -12.32 4.52 6.03
N ARG A 189 -13.14 5.51 5.67
CA ARG A 189 -14.35 5.90 6.42
C ARG A 189 -15.39 4.79 6.40
N GLN A 190 -15.62 4.16 5.25
CA GLN A 190 -16.53 3.03 5.14
C GLN A 190 -16.02 1.82 5.93
N LEU A 191 -14.74 1.49 5.82
CA LEU A 191 -14.11 0.42 6.62
C LEU A 191 -14.31 0.66 8.12
N ASP A 192 -13.98 1.87 8.60
CA ASP A 192 -14.12 2.25 10.00
C ASP A 192 -15.58 2.12 10.49
N ARG A 193 -16.54 2.52 9.65
CA ARG A 193 -17.97 2.38 9.91
C ARG A 193 -18.41 0.91 9.99
N GLN A 194 -17.95 0.06 9.07
CA GLN A 194 -18.32 -1.37 9.07
C GLN A 194 -17.67 -2.15 10.22
N VAL A 195 -16.46 -1.75 10.63
CA VAL A 195 -15.81 -2.26 11.85
C VAL A 195 -16.60 -1.82 13.08
N SER A 196 -16.92 -0.53 13.19
CA SER A 196 -17.67 0.03 14.33
C SER A 196 -19.07 -0.56 14.48
N THR A 197 -19.72 -0.91 13.36
CA THR A 197 -21.05 -1.53 13.35
C THR A 197 -21.02 -3.06 13.42
N LEU A 198 -19.84 -3.65 13.68
CA LEU A 198 -19.64 -5.09 13.85
C LEU A 198 -20.24 -5.90 12.69
N LEU A 199 -20.03 -5.46 11.45
CA LEU A 199 -20.53 -6.15 10.26
C LEU A 199 -20.15 -7.64 10.25
N PHE A 200 -18.95 -8.01 10.69
CA PHE A 200 -18.51 -9.40 10.78
C PHE A 200 -19.46 -10.23 11.66
N GLU A 201 -19.68 -9.80 12.90
CA GLU A 201 -20.57 -10.47 13.86
C GLU A 201 -22.01 -10.54 13.36
N ARG A 202 -22.51 -9.43 12.80
CA ARG A 202 -23.85 -9.35 12.24
C ARG A 202 -24.03 -10.31 11.07
N THR A 203 -22.99 -10.48 10.25
CA THR A 203 -23.00 -11.43 9.13
C THR A 203 -22.92 -12.87 9.63
N GLY A 204 -22.17 -13.14 10.70
CA GLY A 204 -22.14 -14.43 11.38
C GLY A 204 -23.51 -14.87 11.90
N ALA A 205 -24.22 -13.95 12.55
CA ALA A 205 -25.54 -14.20 13.15
C ALA A 205 -26.73 -14.13 12.16
N ALA A 206 -26.54 -13.59 10.96
CA ALA A 206 -27.63 -13.36 10.03
C ALA A 206 -28.10 -14.64 9.33
N LYS A 207 -29.43 -14.80 9.24
CA LYS A 207 -30.07 -15.85 8.42
C LYS A 207 -29.79 -15.66 6.93
N ASN A 208 -29.78 -14.41 6.45
CA ASN A 208 -29.45 -14.05 5.08
C ASN A 208 -28.16 -13.22 5.04
N LYS A 209 -27.03 -13.92 5.01
CA LYS A 209 -25.68 -13.31 5.00
C LYS A 209 -25.46 -12.42 3.78
N ALA A 210 -25.92 -12.87 2.61
CA ALA A 210 -25.76 -12.13 1.35
C ALA A 210 -26.44 -10.75 1.39
N ALA A 211 -27.64 -10.67 1.95
CA ALA A 211 -28.35 -9.39 2.10
C ALA A 211 -27.63 -8.42 3.06
N VAL A 212 -27.05 -8.93 4.15
CA VAL A 212 -26.28 -8.11 5.10
C VAL A 212 -25.00 -7.58 4.45
N LEU A 213 -24.28 -8.42 3.71
CA LEU A 213 -23.08 -8.01 2.96
C LEU A 213 -23.40 -7.00 1.87
N ALA A 214 -24.47 -7.23 1.10
CA ALA A 214 -24.90 -6.29 0.05
C ALA A 214 -25.21 -4.89 0.63
N ARG A 215 -25.87 -4.84 1.80
CA ARG A 215 -26.11 -3.57 2.51
C ARG A 215 -24.82 -2.95 3.05
N GLY A 216 -23.87 -3.75 3.54
CA GLY A 216 -22.57 -3.25 4.00
C GLY A 216 -21.71 -2.68 2.87
N ARG A 217 -21.83 -3.26 1.66
CA ARG A 217 -21.14 -2.81 0.45
C ARG A 217 -21.79 -1.61 -0.22
N ALA A 218 -23.06 -1.33 0.04
CA ALA A 218 -23.72 -0.13 -0.46
C ALA A 218 -22.99 1.10 0.11
N GLY A 219 -22.12 1.69 -0.71
CA GLY A 219 -21.34 2.86 -0.34
C GLY A 219 -22.22 4.09 -0.19
N ASP A 220 -21.83 4.97 0.72
CA ASP A 220 -22.38 6.31 0.84
C ASP A 220 -21.70 7.21 -0.22
N PRO A 221 -22.41 8.07 -0.95
CA PRO A 221 -21.77 9.06 -1.82
C PRO A 221 -20.72 9.91 -1.08
N ALA A 222 -20.88 10.12 0.23
CA ALA A 222 -19.91 10.81 1.09
C ALA A 222 -18.61 10.03 1.33
N ASP A 223 -18.59 8.73 1.02
CA ASP A 223 -17.43 7.84 1.16
C ASP A 223 -16.57 7.79 -0.10
N VAL A 224 -16.97 8.43 -1.21
CA VAL A 224 -16.19 8.50 -2.46
C VAL A 224 -14.92 9.30 -2.21
N VAL A 225 -13.76 8.67 -2.45
CA VAL A 225 -12.45 9.33 -2.35
C VAL A 225 -12.00 9.75 -3.74
N THR A 226 -11.79 11.05 -3.92
CA THR A 226 -11.23 11.58 -5.17
C THR A 226 -9.74 11.27 -5.27
N PRO A 227 -9.15 11.19 -6.49
CA PRO A 227 -7.72 11.00 -6.63
C PRO A 227 -6.87 12.06 -5.92
N ALA A 228 -7.37 13.30 -5.85
CA ALA A 228 -6.69 14.39 -5.14
C ALA A 228 -6.68 14.16 -3.62
N GLU A 229 -7.80 13.70 -3.04
CA GLU A 229 -7.87 13.35 -1.62
C GLU A 229 -6.98 12.14 -1.29
N ALA A 230 -6.89 11.15 -2.18
CA ALA A 230 -6.02 10.00 -1.99
C ALA A 230 -4.52 10.37 -1.99
N ILE A 231 -4.13 11.40 -2.75
CA ILE A 231 -2.75 11.93 -2.75
C ILE A 231 -2.50 12.79 -1.50
N ARG A 232 -3.53 13.49 -1.01
CA ARG A 232 -3.48 14.30 0.22
C ARG A 232 -3.61 13.47 1.50
N ASP A 233 -3.50 12.15 1.41
CA ASP A 233 -3.41 11.33 2.61
C ASP A 233 -2.14 11.72 3.41
N PRO A 234 -2.22 11.97 4.73
CA PRO A 234 -1.08 12.43 5.52
C PRO A 234 0.13 11.50 5.43
N TYR A 235 -0.08 10.18 5.34
CA TYR A 235 1.04 9.24 5.23
C TYR A 235 1.69 9.28 3.85
N VAL A 236 0.90 9.54 2.80
CA VAL A 236 1.43 9.73 1.44
C VAL A 236 2.28 11.00 1.38
N LEU A 237 1.79 12.11 1.93
CA LEU A 237 2.53 13.36 1.96
C LEU A 237 3.82 13.23 2.76
N GLU A 238 3.76 12.63 3.94
CA GLU A 238 4.95 12.38 4.77
C GLU A 238 5.96 11.43 4.11
N PHE A 239 5.49 10.41 3.40
CA PHE A 239 6.36 9.47 2.69
C PHE A 239 7.09 10.10 1.51
N LEU A 240 6.42 11.00 0.79
CA LEU A 240 6.99 11.72 -0.35
C LEU A 240 7.76 12.98 0.07
N ASP A 241 7.87 13.25 1.38
CA ASP A 241 8.43 14.49 1.95
C ASP A 241 7.78 15.76 1.36
N LEU A 242 6.46 15.70 1.17
CA LEU A 242 5.64 16.81 0.69
C LEU A 242 5.01 17.53 1.88
N LYS A 243 5.03 18.87 1.83
CA LYS A 243 4.30 19.71 2.79
C LYS A 243 2.83 19.78 2.39
N ASP A 244 1.95 19.95 3.38
CA ASP A 244 0.48 20.03 3.21
C ASP A 244 0.01 21.26 2.41
N GLU A 245 0.90 22.17 2.03
CA GLU A 245 0.58 23.46 1.43
C GLU A 245 1.15 23.59 0.01
N TYR A 246 0.27 23.47 -0.98
CA TYR A 246 0.37 24.19 -2.25
C TYR A 246 -1.02 24.69 -2.59
N ALA A 247 -1.31 25.94 -2.22
CA ALA A 247 -2.34 26.71 -2.89
C ALA A 247 -1.74 27.18 -4.22
N GLU A 248 -2.47 27.04 -5.33
CA GLU A 248 -2.09 27.53 -6.67
C GLU A 248 -1.99 29.08 -6.76
N SER A 249 -1.63 29.76 -5.67
CA SER A 249 -1.50 31.22 -5.59
C SER A 249 -0.10 31.74 -5.86
N ASP A 250 0.90 30.86 -5.99
CA ASP A 250 2.32 31.23 -6.12
C ASP A 250 2.90 30.95 -7.53
N LEU A 251 2.06 30.97 -8.57
CA LEU A 251 2.50 30.96 -9.98
C LEU A 251 1.92 32.16 -10.75
#